data_AF-A0A0A8H2U3-F1
#
_entry.id   AF-A0A0A8H2U3-F1
#
_cell.length_a   1.000
_cell.length_b   1.000
_cell.length_c   1.000
_cell.angle_alpha   90.00
_cell.angle_beta   90.00
_cell.angle_gamma   90.00
#
_symmetry.space_group_name_H-M   'P 1'
#
loop_
_entity.id
_entity.type
_entity.pdbx_description
1 polymer ?
#
loop_
_entity_poly.entity_id
_entity_poly.type
_entity_poly.pdbx_seq_one_letter_code
_entity_poly.pdbx_strand_id
1 'polypeptide(L)'
;MNAQQIREQMIFFTTHLHLVDFLLIIIVVSFFIATLITALIIRYKSNFAFCVIILGILCSASIAYLGYYIIDTQVRSRITKIDHFKHFTYDNSLSVGYSLTNTSEDNFNFCKITISVLKTQENINFLQKIVYAIKPLRNKSIMIKKTIKPEQTINLRTKFSDFKENQEFDVKINSKCF
;
A
#
# COMPACT_ATOMS: atom_id res chain seq x y z
N MET A 1 7.32 7.55 12.98
CA MET A 1 7.16 7.95 11.56
C MET A 1 7.50 9.42 11.46
N ASN A 2 8.48 9.80 10.63
CA ASN A 2 8.89 11.20 10.50
C ASN A 2 7.88 11.97 9.62
N ALA A 3 7.56 13.21 9.99
CA ALA A 3 6.63 14.08 9.24
C ALA A 3 7.02 14.25 7.76
N GLN A 4 8.32 14.20 7.44
CA GLN A 4 8.84 14.24 6.07
C GLN A 4 8.38 13.04 5.23
N GLN A 5 8.35 11.84 5.80
CA GLN A 5 7.89 10.63 5.09
C GLN A 5 6.40 10.70 4.77
N ILE A 6 5.59 11.32 5.63
CA ILE A 6 4.16 11.52 5.40
C ILE A 6 3.95 12.52 4.25
N ARG A 7 4.71 13.62 4.25
CA ARG A 7 4.65 14.62 3.19
C ARG A 7 5.04 14.05 1.83
N GLU A 8 6.13 13.29 1.75
CA GLU A 8 6.55 12.62 0.51
C GLU A 8 5.52 11.62 0.02
N GLN A 9 4.87 10.89 0.93
CA GLN A 9 3.78 10.00 0.57
C GLN A 9 2.58 10.78 0.03
N MET A 10 2.13 11.83 0.70
CA MET A 10 1.00 12.65 0.22
C MET A 10 1.26 13.27 -1.15
N ILE A 11 2.45 13.84 -1.36
CA ILE A 11 2.83 14.43 -2.66
C ILE A 11 2.83 13.33 -3.73
N PHE A 12 3.41 12.17 -3.43
CA PHE A 12 3.45 11.06 -4.38
C PHE A 12 2.06 10.57 -4.80
N PHE A 13 1.12 10.47 -3.86
CA PHE A 13 -0.27 10.12 -4.18
C PHE A 13 -0.94 11.23 -5.00
N THR A 14 -0.91 12.47 -4.53
CA THR A 14 -1.61 13.59 -5.19
C THR A 14 -1.13 13.88 -6.61
N THR A 15 0.14 13.66 -6.94
CA THR A 15 0.65 13.90 -8.30
C THR A 15 0.38 12.77 -9.29
N HIS A 16 -0.03 11.59 -8.83
CA HIS A 16 -0.24 10.41 -9.69
C HIS A 16 -1.65 9.82 -9.56
N LEU A 17 -2.61 10.60 -9.05
CA LEU A 17 -4.01 10.21 -9.01
C LEU A 17 -4.55 10.08 -10.44
N HIS A 18 -5.10 8.92 -10.75
CA HIS A 18 -5.77 8.68 -12.03
C HIS A 18 -7.22 9.20 -11.98
N LEU A 19 -7.84 9.37 -13.16
CA LEU A 19 -9.24 9.77 -13.28
C LEU A 19 -10.19 8.88 -12.45
N VAL A 20 -9.87 7.58 -12.34
CA VAL A 20 -10.64 6.61 -11.57
C VAL A 20 -10.62 6.94 -10.06
N ASP A 21 -9.50 7.43 -9.52
CA ASP A 21 -9.43 7.83 -8.12
C ASP A 21 -10.28 9.08 -7.86
N PHE A 22 -10.32 10.04 -8.80
CA PHE A 22 -11.19 11.21 -8.72
C PHE A 22 -12.67 10.82 -8.76
N LEU A 23 -13.04 9.89 -9.63
CA LEU A 23 -14.40 9.37 -9.71
C LEU A 23 -14.83 8.73 -8.38
N LEU A 24 -13.96 7.94 -7.76
CA LEU A 24 -14.22 7.33 -6.45
C LEU A 24 -14.42 8.39 -5.37
N ILE A 25 -13.59 9.43 -5.33
CA ILE A 25 -13.74 10.53 -4.37
C ILE A 25 -15.09 11.23 -4.57
N ILE A 26 -15.46 11.53 -5.81
CA ILE A 26 -16.75 12.16 -6.13
C ILE A 26 -17.92 11.28 -5.66
N ILE A 27 -17.87 9.98 -5.90
CA ILE A 27 -18.90 9.03 -5.47
C ILE A 27 -19.03 9.01 -3.94
N VAL A 28 -17.91 8.90 -3.23
CA VAL A 28 -17.90 8.87 -1.76
C VAL A 28 -18.45 10.17 -1.17
N VAL A 29 -18.00 11.33 -1.67
CA VAL A 29 -18.47 12.64 -1.20
C VAL A 29 -19.94 12.86 -1.54
N SER A 30 -20.36 12.53 -2.75
CA SER A 30 -21.76 12.65 -3.18
C SER A 30 -22.67 11.78 -2.34
N PHE A 31 -22.26 10.54 -2.02
CA PHE A 31 -23.01 9.64 -1.16
C PHE A 31 -23.12 10.23 0.26
N PHE A 32 -22.02 10.74 0.82
CA PHE A 32 -22.04 11.37 2.13
C PHE A 32 -22.99 12.59 2.18
N ILE A 33 -22.93 13.48 1.18
CA ILE A 33 -23.86 14.63 1.09
C ILE A 33 -25.31 14.15 1.01
N ALA A 34 -25.61 13.12 0.22
CA ALA A 34 -26.95 12.55 0.12
C ALA A 34 -27.44 12.01 1.47
N THR A 35 -26.56 11.38 2.27
CA THR A 35 -26.91 10.92 3.63
C THR A 35 -27.20 12.09 4.57
N LEU A 36 -26.47 13.21 4.46
CA LEU A 36 -26.75 14.42 5.25
C LEU A 36 -28.10 15.06 4.88
N ILE A 37 -28.41 15.15 3.57
CA ILE A 37 -29.72 15.64 3.10
C ILE A 37 -30.85 14.73 3.63
N THR A 38 -30.65 13.41 3.56
CA THR A 38 -31.62 12.43 4.08
C THR A 38 -31.84 12.61 5.59
N ALA A 39 -30.76 12.80 6.36
CA ALA A 39 -30.86 13.07 7.79
C ALA A 39 -31.60 14.38 8.09
N LEU A 40 -31.41 15.41 7.26
CA LEU A 40 -32.08 16.71 7.41
C LEU A 40 -33.59 16.62 7.14
N ILE A 41 -34.01 15.80 6.17
CA ILE A 41 -35.44 15.55 5.90
C ILE A 41 -36.11 14.85 7.09
N ILE A 42 -35.41 13.93 7.76
CA ILE A 42 -35.96 13.12 8.86
C ILE A 42 -35.75 13.79 10.23
N ARG A 43 -35.44 15.10 10.24
CA ARG A 43 -35.15 15.89 11.45
C ARG A 43 -36.22 15.78 12.54
N TYR A 44 -37.47 15.51 12.17
CA TYR A 44 -38.58 15.34 13.14
C TYR A 44 -38.35 14.19 14.13
N LYS A 45 -37.56 13.17 13.76
CA LYS A 45 -37.16 12.06 14.64
C LYS A 45 -35.66 12.09 14.91
N SER A 46 -35.26 12.87 15.92
CA SER A 46 -33.84 13.09 16.29
C SER A 46 -33.01 11.81 16.40
N ASN A 47 -33.51 10.78 17.10
CA ASN A 47 -32.80 9.51 17.26
C ASN A 47 -32.57 8.78 15.91
N PHE A 48 -33.54 8.84 15.00
CA PHE A 48 -33.43 8.20 13.71
C PHE A 48 -32.44 8.95 12.80
N ALA A 49 -32.49 10.28 12.80
CA ALA A 49 -31.54 11.11 12.05
C ALA A 49 -30.08 10.87 12.50
N PHE A 50 -29.85 10.71 13.80
CA PHE A 50 -28.53 10.38 14.34
C PHE A 50 -28.01 9.01 13.85
N CYS A 51 -28.86 7.97 13.86
CA CYS A 51 -28.50 6.66 13.32
C CYS A 51 -28.15 6.74 11.82
N VAL A 52 -28.89 7.52 11.04
CA VAL A 52 -28.64 7.71 9.60
C VAL A 52 -27.28 8.36 9.36
N ILE A 53 -26.89 9.36 10.16
CA ILE A 53 -25.58 10.02 10.03
C ILE A 53 -24.43 9.03 10.33
N ILE A 54 -24.51 8.29 11.43
CA ILE A 54 -23.49 7.29 11.78
C ILE A 54 -23.37 6.23 10.68
N LEU A 55 -24.52 5.72 10.22
CA LEU A 55 -24.54 4.73 9.15
C LEU A 55 -23.97 5.30 7.85
N GLY A 56 -24.28 6.55 7.53
CA GLY A 56 -23.74 7.27 6.37
C GLY A 56 -22.22 7.38 6.41
N ILE A 57 -21.64 7.70 7.59
CA ILE A 57 -20.18 7.74 7.80
C ILE A 57 -19.57 6.35 7.59
N LEU A 58 -20.13 5.31 8.23
CA LEU A 58 -19.63 3.94 8.12
C LEU A 58 -19.70 3.41 6.69
N CYS A 59 -20.81 3.64 5.99
CA CYS A 59 -20.98 3.26 4.59
C CYS A 59 -20.01 4.02 3.69
N SER A 60 -19.84 5.33 3.88
CA SER A 60 -18.88 6.13 3.09
C SER A 60 -17.45 5.64 3.27
N ALA A 61 -17.05 5.33 4.51
CA ALA A 61 -15.74 4.76 4.81
C ALA A 61 -15.55 3.38 4.15
N SER A 62 -16.60 2.56 4.15
CA SER A 62 -16.59 1.23 3.52
C SER A 62 -16.47 1.32 2.00
N ILE A 63 -17.20 2.24 1.36
CA ILE A 63 -17.10 2.51 -0.08
C ILE A 63 -15.70 2.98 -0.45
N ALA A 64 -15.13 3.91 0.32
CA ALA A 64 -13.78 4.40 0.08
C ALA A 64 -12.73 3.26 0.17
N TYR A 65 -12.84 2.41 1.19
CA TYR A 65 -11.92 1.28 1.36
C TYR A 65 -12.07 0.23 0.25
N LEU A 66 -13.30 -0.23 0.00
CA LEU A 66 -13.58 -1.26 -1.00
C LEU A 66 -13.28 -0.77 -2.42
N GLY A 67 -13.65 0.47 -2.74
CA GLY A 67 -13.38 1.01 -4.06
C GLY A 67 -11.88 1.22 -4.29
N TYR A 68 -11.11 1.66 -3.29
CA TYR A 68 -9.64 1.68 -3.40
C TYR A 68 -9.08 0.27 -3.62
N TYR A 69 -9.58 -0.73 -2.89
CA TYR A 69 -9.15 -2.13 -3.04
C TYR A 69 -9.44 -2.66 -4.45
N ILE A 70 -10.60 -2.37 -5.02
CA ILE A 70 -10.97 -2.77 -6.39
C ILE A 70 -10.06 -2.10 -7.41
N ILE A 71 -9.79 -0.80 -7.28
CA ILE A 71 -8.88 -0.08 -8.19
C ILE A 71 -7.47 -0.67 -8.10
N ASP A 72 -6.97 -0.94 -6.89
CA ASP A 72 -5.63 -1.48 -6.70
C ASP A 72 -5.47 -2.90 -7.25
N THR A 73 -6.53 -3.72 -7.18
CA THR A 73 -6.48 -5.14 -7.57
C THR A 73 -6.83 -5.39 -9.03
N GLN A 74 -7.79 -4.64 -9.59
CA GLN A 74 -8.26 -4.83 -10.97
C GLN A 74 -7.57 -3.87 -11.93
N VAL A 75 -7.67 -2.57 -11.67
CA VAL A 75 -7.14 -1.53 -12.58
C VAL A 75 -5.62 -1.46 -12.51
N ARG A 76 -5.03 -1.63 -11.31
CA ARG A 76 -3.58 -1.57 -11.09
C ARG A 76 -2.99 -2.93 -10.72
N SER A 77 -3.51 -3.98 -11.38
CA SER A 77 -3.08 -5.35 -11.12
C SER A 77 -1.60 -5.51 -11.44
N ARG A 78 -0.87 -6.15 -10.52
CA ARG A 78 0.58 -6.32 -10.60
C ARG A 78 1.02 -7.53 -9.83
N ILE A 79 2.09 -8.14 -10.29
CA ILE A 79 2.70 -9.29 -9.62
C ILE A 79 4.11 -8.89 -9.21
N THR A 80 4.39 -8.95 -7.90
CA THR A 80 5.75 -8.83 -7.37
C THR A 80 6.19 -10.14 -6.76
N LYS A 81 7.33 -10.65 -7.22
CA LYS A 81 7.95 -11.87 -6.70
C LYS A 81 9.36 -11.59 -6.23
N ILE A 82 9.75 -12.21 -5.13
CA ILE A 82 11.14 -12.23 -4.67
C ILE A 82 11.78 -13.41 -5.38
N ASP A 83 12.76 -13.13 -6.26
CA ASP A 83 13.41 -14.18 -7.04
C ASP A 83 14.52 -14.84 -6.23
N HIS A 84 15.29 -14.02 -5.50
CA HIS A 84 16.38 -14.49 -4.64
C HIS A 84 16.76 -13.41 -3.62
N PHE A 85 17.27 -13.84 -2.46
CA PHE A 85 18.00 -12.97 -1.56
C PHE A 85 19.34 -13.64 -1.21
N LYS A 86 20.41 -12.85 -1.20
CA LYS A 86 21.76 -13.33 -0.88
C LYS A 86 22.39 -12.39 0.13
N HIS A 87 22.87 -12.96 1.22
CA HIS A 87 23.74 -12.28 2.17
C HIS A 87 25.19 -12.41 1.69
N PHE A 88 25.94 -11.32 1.81
CA PHE A 88 27.35 -11.25 1.49
C PHE A 88 28.14 -11.02 2.76
N THR A 89 28.82 -12.06 3.23
CA THR A 89 29.61 -12.05 4.47
C THR A 89 30.81 -11.09 4.39
N TYR A 90 31.38 -10.88 3.20
CA TYR A 90 32.56 -10.01 3.01
C TYR A 90 32.28 -8.52 3.20
N ASP A 91 31.08 -8.04 2.84
CA ASP A 91 30.71 -6.63 2.92
C ASP A 91 29.50 -6.38 3.84
N ASN A 92 29.14 -7.38 4.65
CA ASN A 92 27.98 -7.39 5.55
C ASN A 92 26.73 -6.78 4.89
N SER A 93 26.41 -7.23 3.68
CA SER A 93 25.28 -6.69 2.93
C SER A 93 24.26 -7.75 2.57
N LEU A 94 22.98 -7.35 2.61
CA LEU A 94 21.88 -8.17 2.12
C LEU A 94 21.43 -7.63 0.77
N SER A 95 21.42 -8.49 -0.22
CA SER A 95 20.93 -8.18 -1.55
C SER A 95 19.65 -8.94 -1.83
N VAL A 96 18.59 -8.22 -2.19
CA VAL A 96 17.30 -8.78 -2.57
C VAL A 96 17.05 -8.52 -4.05
N GLY A 97 16.96 -9.58 -4.85
CA GLY A 97 16.54 -9.56 -6.25
C GLY A 97 15.06 -9.89 -6.36
N TYR A 98 14.32 -9.10 -7.13
CA TYR A 98 12.88 -9.26 -7.28
C TYR A 98 12.41 -8.83 -8.67
N SER A 99 11.32 -9.45 -9.10
CA SER A 99 10.65 -9.20 -10.37
C SER A 99 9.33 -8.48 -10.12
N LEU A 100 9.04 -7.49 -10.95
CA LEU A 100 7.77 -6.78 -11.01
C LEU A 100 7.20 -6.96 -12.41
N THR A 101 6.05 -7.60 -12.49
CA THR A 101 5.29 -7.77 -13.73
C THR A 101 4.05 -6.88 -13.68
N ASN A 102 3.88 -6.06 -14.70
CA ASN A 102 2.64 -5.34 -14.93
C ASN A 102 1.60 -6.30 -15.53
N THR A 103 0.49 -6.52 -14.85
CA THR A 103 -0.62 -7.34 -15.35
C THR A 103 -1.86 -6.50 -15.67
N SER A 104 -1.81 -5.19 -15.49
CA SER A 104 -2.89 -4.29 -15.87
C SER A 104 -2.88 -4.00 -17.36
N GLU A 105 -4.02 -3.54 -17.86
CA GLU A 105 -4.18 -3.06 -19.24
C GLU A 105 -3.45 -1.74 -19.48
N ASP A 106 -3.19 -0.98 -18.41
CA ASP A 106 -2.51 0.32 -18.48
C ASP A 106 -0.99 0.23 -18.26
N ASN A 107 -0.27 1.23 -18.78
CA ASN A 107 1.16 1.40 -18.52
C ASN A 107 1.40 1.95 -17.10
N PHE A 108 2.30 1.34 -16.34
CA PHE A 108 2.79 1.95 -15.09
C PHE A 108 3.95 2.88 -15.39
N ASN A 109 3.85 4.14 -14.97
CA ASN A 109 4.93 5.12 -15.13
C ASN A 109 5.75 5.29 -13.85
N PHE A 110 5.11 5.08 -12.70
CA PHE A 110 5.70 5.28 -11.39
C PHE A 110 5.40 4.11 -10.47
N CYS A 111 6.45 3.42 -10.03
CA CYS A 111 6.32 2.33 -9.08
C CYS A 111 7.13 2.62 -7.81
N LYS A 112 6.46 2.57 -6.66
CA LYS A 112 7.08 2.56 -5.35
C LYS A 112 7.18 1.13 -4.85
N ILE A 113 8.41 0.66 -4.68
CA ILE A 113 8.70 -0.65 -4.10
C ILE A 113 9.20 -0.45 -2.67
N THR A 114 8.60 -1.15 -1.72
CA THR A 114 9.01 -1.16 -0.31
C THR A 114 9.45 -2.57 0.06
N ILE A 115 10.71 -2.71 0.47
CA ILE A 115 11.28 -3.98 0.90
C ILE A 115 11.53 -3.88 2.40
N SER A 116 10.89 -4.76 3.16
CA SER A 116 10.98 -4.84 4.60
C SER A 116 11.61 -6.17 5.00
N VAL A 117 12.71 -6.11 5.74
CA VAL A 117 13.35 -7.28 6.33
C VAL A 117 12.77 -7.45 7.73
N LEU A 118 12.09 -8.58 7.94
CA LEU A 118 11.39 -8.94 9.17
C LEU A 118 12.25 -9.91 9.96
N LYS A 119 12.21 -9.81 11.28
CA LYS A 119 12.84 -10.80 12.14
C LYS A 119 11.98 -12.05 12.19
N THR A 120 12.59 -13.20 11.93
CA THR A 120 11.96 -14.51 12.13
C THR A 120 12.65 -15.19 13.31
N GLN A 121 11.89 -15.89 14.13
CA GLN A 121 12.40 -16.74 15.20
C GLN A 121 11.55 -18.01 15.20
N GLU A 122 12.11 -19.15 15.56
CA GLU A 122 11.30 -20.33 15.87
C GLU A 122 10.50 -20.08 17.16
N ASN A 123 9.23 -20.53 17.20
CA ASN A 123 8.30 -20.40 18.35
C ASN A 123 7.85 -18.98 18.76
N ILE A 124 7.53 -18.11 17.80
CA ILE A 124 6.98 -16.77 18.08
C ILE A 124 5.47 -16.80 18.33
N ASN A 125 5.01 -16.16 19.41
CA ASN A 125 3.58 -15.94 19.67
C ASN A 125 2.94 -14.99 18.63
N PHE A 126 1.63 -15.13 18.36
CA PHE A 126 0.90 -14.33 17.37
C PHE A 126 1.05 -12.81 17.55
N LEU A 127 1.06 -12.32 18.80
CA LEU A 127 1.27 -10.90 19.10
C LEU A 127 2.66 -10.41 18.69
N GLN A 128 3.69 -11.23 18.89
CA GLN A 128 5.06 -10.88 18.50
C GLN A 128 5.22 -10.88 16.97
N LYS A 129 4.53 -11.78 16.26
CA LYS A 129 4.45 -11.76 14.79
C LYS A 129 3.86 -10.45 14.26
N ILE A 130 2.80 -9.94 14.89
CA ILE A 130 2.21 -8.63 14.54
C ILE A 130 3.20 -7.50 14.82
N VAL A 131 3.85 -7.49 15.99
CA VAL A 131 4.83 -6.45 16.35
C VAL A 131 5.99 -6.41 15.34
N TYR A 132 6.52 -7.58 14.95
CA TYR A 132 7.59 -7.65 13.96
C TYR A 132 7.14 -7.22 12.55
N ALA A 133 5.88 -7.49 12.17
CA ALA A 133 5.32 -6.98 10.93
C ALA A 133 5.19 -5.45 10.90
N ILE A 134 4.93 -4.81 12.05
CA ILE A 134 4.81 -3.35 12.16
C ILE A 134 6.18 -2.68 12.27
N LYS A 135 7.16 -3.35 12.92
CA LYS A 135 8.51 -2.83 13.14
C LYS A 135 9.57 -3.74 12.49
N PRO A 136 9.77 -3.63 11.17
CA PRO A 136 10.80 -4.40 10.47
C PRO A 136 12.21 -4.00 10.95
N LEU A 137 13.16 -4.94 10.84
CA LEU A 137 14.58 -4.73 11.17
C LEU A 137 15.20 -3.65 10.28
N ARG A 138 14.91 -3.73 8.99
CA ARG A 138 15.30 -2.76 7.96
C ARG A 138 14.17 -2.59 6.98
N ASN A 139 13.94 -1.37 6.54
CA ASN A 139 13.00 -1.06 5.48
C ASN A 139 13.66 -0.10 4.50
N LYS A 140 13.50 -0.37 3.20
CA LYS A 140 13.96 0.52 2.13
C LYS A 140 12.84 0.68 1.11
N SER A 141 12.52 1.93 0.81
CA SER A 141 11.59 2.29 -0.26
C SER A 141 12.38 2.83 -1.45
N ILE A 142 12.06 2.34 -2.65
CA ILE A 142 12.68 2.76 -3.90
C ILE A 142 11.58 3.22 -4.85
N MET A 143 11.87 4.33 -5.52
CA MET A 143 11.01 4.94 -6.53
C MET A 143 11.56 4.62 -7.91
N ILE A 144 10.74 4.02 -8.75
CA ILE A 144 11.07 3.68 -10.13
C ILE A 144 10.29 4.60 -11.04
N LYS A 145 11.01 5.46 -11.76
CA LYS A 145 10.46 6.39 -12.74
C LYS A 145 10.73 5.84 -14.15
N LYS A 146 10.12 4.71 -14.46
CA LYS A 146 10.28 4.03 -15.75
C LYS A 146 8.93 3.47 -16.16
N THR A 147 8.56 3.70 -17.41
CA THR A 147 7.36 3.11 -17.99
C THR A 147 7.50 1.59 -18.12
N ILE A 148 6.57 0.86 -17.51
CA ILE A 148 6.42 -0.59 -17.58
C ILE A 148 5.12 -0.86 -18.34
N LYS A 149 5.25 -1.40 -19.54
CA LYS A 149 4.10 -1.72 -20.40
C LYS A 149 3.30 -2.89 -19.84
N PRO A 150 2.03 -3.06 -20.24
CA PRO A 150 1.26 -4.27 -19.98
C PRO A 150 2.08 -5.53 -20.29
N GLU A 151 1.98 -6.53 -19.41
CA GLU A 151 2.69 -7.82 -19.46
C GLU A 151 4.22 -7.74 -19.36
N GLN A 152 4.79 -6.54 -19.26
CA GLN A 152 6.23 -6.37 -19.15
C GLN A 152 6.69 -6.71 -17.73
N THR A 153 7.73 -7.53 -17.65
CA THR A 153 8.44 -7.82 -16.40
C THR A 153 9.74 -7.04 -16.32
N ILE A 154 9.99 -6.39 -15.18
CA ILE A 154 11.27 -5.77 -14.87
C ILE A 154 11.92 -6.47 -13.68
N ASN A 155 13.22 -6.71 -13.80
CA ASN A 155 14.03 -7.31 -12.74
C ASN A 155 14.81 -6.21 -12.04
N LEU A 156 14.74 -6.20 -10.72
CA LEU A 156 15.27 -5.15 -9.87
C LEU A 156 16.05 -5.76 -8.72
N ARG A 157 17.00 -4.99 -8.21
CA ARG A 157 17.87 -5.44 -7.13
C ARG A 157 18.09 -4.33 -6.12
N THR A 158 17.94 -4.68 -4.85
CA THR A 158 18.10 -3.75 -3.75
C THR A 158 19.13 -4.28 -2.77
N LYS A 159 20.12 -3.44 -2.46
CA LYS A 159 21.14 -3.71 -1.45
C LYS A 159 20.83 -2.97 -0.14
N PHE A 160 20.93 -3.70 0.96
CA PHE A 160 20.97 -3.20 2.34
C PHE A 160 22.40 -3.34 2.85
N SER A 161 23.03 -2.23 3.20
CA SER A 161 24.36 -2.21 3.83
C SER A 161 24.24 -2.47 5.34
N ASP A 162 25.33 -2.92 5.95
CA ASP A 162 25.46 -3.14 7.41
C ASP A 162 24.37 -4.06 7.98
N PHE A 163 24.12 -5.18 7.30
CA PHE A 163 23.18 -6.21 7.71
C PHE A 163 23.92 -7.37 8.39
N LYS A 164 23.81 -7.45 9.72
CA LYS A 164 24.45 -8.50 10.53
C LYS A 164 23.72 -9.84 10.35
N GLU A 165 24.47 -10.89 10.08
CA GLU A 165 23.99 -12.24 9.70
C GLU A 165 23.35 -13.02 10.87
N ASN A 166 23.51 -12.58 12.11
CA ASN A 166 23.26 -13.38 13.31
C ASN A 166 21.76 -13.58 13.68
N GLN A 167 20.82 -13.31 12.78
CA GLN A 167 19.39 -13.47 13.05
C GLN A 167 18.70 -14.10 11.86
N GLU A 168 17.83 -15.08 12.12
CA GLU A 168 16.87 -15.54 11.12
C GLU A 168 15.98 -14.36 10.71
N PHE A 169 15.80 -14.19 9.40
CA PHE A 169 15.02 -13.10 8.84
C PHE A 169 14.18 -13.60 7.67
N ASP A 170 13.07 -12.91 7.45
CA ASP A 170 12.24 -13.06 6.26
C ASP A 170 12.19 -11.71 5.53
N VAL A 171 11.95 -11.75 4.22
CA VAL A 171 11.90 -10.55 3.37
C VAL A 171 10.50 -10.40 2.82
N LYS A 172 9.85 -9.28 3.15
CA LYS A 172 8.56 -8.90 2.60
C LYS A 172 8.73 -7.77 1.58
N ILE A 173 8.15 -7.97 0.40
CA ILE A 173 8.06 -6.93 -0.63
C ILE A 173 6.63 -6.42 -0.76
N ASN A 174 6.50 -5.11 -0.94
CA ASN A 174 5.23 -4.46 -1.28
C ASN A 174 5.45 -3.47 -2.42
N SER A 175 4.56 -3.48 -3.40
CA SER A 175 4.60 -2.57 -4.55
C SER A 175 3.33 -1.74 -4.64
N LYS A 176 3.50 -0.48 -5.01
CA LYS A 176 2.41 0.41 -5.42
C LYS A 176 2.81 1.08 -6.73
N CYS A 177 2.03 0.86 -7.79
CA CYS A 177 2.31 1.37 -9.12
C CYS A 177 1.15 2.26 -9.60
N PHE A 178 1.50 3.27 -10.38
CA PHE A 178 0.61 4.30 -10.95
C PHE A 178 0.98 4.58 -12.40
#